data_AF-A0A6P0DSS2-F1
#
_entry.id   AF-A0A6P0DSS2-F1
#
_cell.length_a   1.000
_cell.length_b   1.000
_cell.length_c   1.000
_cell.angle_alpha   90.00
_cell.angle_beta   90.00
_cell.angle_gamma   90.00
#
_symmetry.space_group_name_H-M   'P 1'
#
loop_
_entity.id
_entity.type
_entity.pdbx_description
1 polymer ?
#
loop_
_entity_poly.entity_id
_entity_poly.type
_entity_poly.pdbx_seq_one_letter_code
_entity_poly.pdbx_strand_id
1 'polypeptide(L)'
;YGPQNRMASVLAELPENIRPQLPYSHVHNGFLTAGIDAGVFGIAALSLMLLTPVVGAWRKEAGPGRDLAIALALLLVSSYVITGSFGIMFNQKALDPIFAYLVALICVDRGSTCFAPVVRS
;
A
#
# COMPACT_ATOMS: atom_id res chain seq x y z
N TYR A 1 -7.50 -20.15 2.32
CA TYR A 1 -8.89 -19.96 1.85
C TYR A 1 -8.94 -18.71 0.96
N GLY A 2 -9.92 -18.58 0.06
CA GLY A 2 -10.05 -17.36 -0.77
C GLY A 2 -10.62 -16.17 0.01
N PRO A 3 -10.52 -14.92 -0.48
CA PRO A 3 -11.03 -13.71 0.20
C PRO A 3 -12.50 -13.81 0.62
N GLN A 4 -13.31 -14.52 -0.17
CA GLN A 4 -14.74 -14.75 0.07
C GLN A 4 -15.00 -15.63 1.30
N ASN A 5 -14.03 -16.46 1.70
CA ASN A 5 -14.12 -17.39 2.81
C ASN A 5 -13.46 -16.85 4.10
N ARG A 6 -12.91 -15.63 4.07
CA ARG A 6 -12.18 -15.02 5.19
C ARG A 6 -13.06 -14.88 6.44
N MET A 7 -14.28 -14.38 6.31
CA MET A 7 -15.16 -14.22 7.48
C MET A 7 -15.59 -15.55 8.09
N ALA A 8 -15.67 -16.63 7.32
CA ALA A 8 -15.89 -17.96 7.89
C ALA A 8 -14.73 -18.37 8.82
N SER A 9 -13.48 -18.08 8.45
CA SER A 9 -12.31 -18.34 9.31
C SER A 9 -12.29 -17.46 10.56
N VAL A 10 -12.67 -16.17 10.45
CA VAL A 10 -12.72 -15.26 11.62
C VAL A 10 -13.83 -15.67 12.58
N LEU A 11 -15.01 -16.03 12.06
CA LEU A 11 -16.13 -16.48 12.89
C LEU A 11 -15.83 -17.80 13.61
N ALA A 12 -15.03 -18.69 13.01
CA ALA A 12 -14.63 -19.95 13.64
C ALA A 12 -13.88 -19.71 14.97
N GLU A 13 -13.06 -18.66 15.05
CA GLU A 13 -12.26 -18.34 16.24
C GLU A 13 -12.99 -17.47 17.27
N LEU A 14 -14.20 -17.00 16.96
CA LEU A 14 -14.98 -16.19 17.86
C LEU A 14 -15.88 -17.05 18.77
N PRO A 15 -16.01 -16.70 20.06
CA PRO A 15 -16.98 -17.29 20.97
C PRO A 15 -18.43 -17.17 20.45
N GLU A 16 -19.26 -18.20 20.66
CA GLU A 16 -20.63 -18.24 20.12
C GLU A 16 -21.53 -17.10 20.60
N ASN A 17 -21.26 -16.53 21.79
CA ASN A 17 -22.01 -15.40 22.33
C ASN A 17 -21.73 -14.07 21.58
N ILE A 18 -20.61 -13.96 20.86
CA ILE A 18 -20.17 -12.73 20.17
C ILE A 18 -20.51 -12.81 18.67
N ARG A 19 -20.52 -14.00 18.06
CA ARG A 19 -20.79 -14.19 16.62
C ARG A 19 -22.05 -13.48 16.09
N PRO A 20 -23.21 -13.50 16.79
CA PRO A 20 -24.43 -12.83 16.31
C PRO A 20 -24.35 -11.30 16.33
N GLN A 21 -23.37 -10.74 17.05
CA GLN A 21 -23.21 -9.30 17.29
C GLN A 21 -22.28 -8.64 16.26
N LEU A 22 -21.70 -9.39 15.32
CA LEU A 22 -20.83 -8.88 14.26
C LEU A 22 -21.62 -8.70 12.95
N PRO A 23 -22.13 -7.50 12.64
CA PRO A 23 -22.86 -7.24 11.40
C PRO A 23 -21.93 -7.10 10.17
N TYR A 24 -20.61 -7.21 10.34
CA TYR A 24 -19.63 -6.93 9.29
C TYR A 24 -19.44 -8.13 8.35
N SER A 25 -19.62 -7.90 7.05
CA SER A 25 -19.42 -8.91 6.01
C SER A 25 -17.97 -9.03 5.53
N HIS A 26 -17.12 -8.04 5.85
CA HIS A 26 -15.72 -7.99 5.47
C HIS A 26 -14.96 -6.97 6.33
N VAL A 27 -13.64 -6.94 6.17
CA VAL A 27 -12.74 -6.09 6.95
C VAL A 27 -12.45 -4.80 6.18
N HIS A 28 -12.81 -3.66 6.76
CA HIS A 28 -12.56 -2.32 6.20
C HIS A 28 -11.18 -1.77 6.56
N ASN A 29 -10.15 -2.61 6.49
CA ASN A 29 -8.77 -2.22 6.76
C ASN A 29 -7.84 -3.21 6.04
N GLY A 30 -7.00 -2.70 5.14
CA GLY A 30 -6.08 -3.50 4.33
C GLY A 30 -4.99 -4.18 5.13
N PHE A 31 -4.52 -3.56 6.21
CA PHE A 31 -3.51 -4.15 7.10
C PHE A 31 -4.09 -5.29 7.92
N LEU A 32 -5.28 -5.10 8.50
CA LEU A 32 -5.99 -6.17 9.20
C LEU A 32 -6.36 -7.30 8.24
N THR A 33 -6.77 -6.96 7.02
CA THR A 33 -7.02 -7.94 5.96
C THR A 33 -5.78 -8.79 5.68
N ALA A 34 -4.62 -8.16 5.47
CA ALA A 34 -3.36 -8.87 5.25
C ALA A 34 -2.95 -9.71 6.47
N GLY A 35 -3.20 -9.20 7.68
CA GLY A 35 -2.96 -9.91 8.94
C GLY A 35 -3.84 -11.13 9.12
N ILE A 36 -5.11 -11.07 8.74
CA ILE A 36 -6.02 -12.22 8.81
C ILE A 36 -5.66 -13.26 7.76
N ASP A 37 -5.29 -12.84 6.55
CA ASP A 37 -5.04 -13.77 5.44
C ASP A 37 -3.67 -14.46 5.53
N ALA A 38 -2.64 -13.76 6.02
CA ALA A 38 -1.26 -14.25 6.01
C ALA A 38 -0.48 -13.94 7.30
N GLY A 39 -1.17 -13.54 8.37
CA GLY A 39 -0.55 -13.25 9.67
C GLY A 39 0.44 -12.09 9.61
N VAL A 40 1.45 -12.16 10.46
CA VAL A 40 2.54 -11.17 10.52
C VAL A 40 3.28 -11.05 9.19
N PHE A 41 3.40 -12.12 8.41
CA PHE A 41 4.05 -12.09 7.10
C PHE A 41 3.25 -11.27 6.09
N GLY A 42 1.91 -11.34 6.14
CA GLY A 42 1.05 -10.51 5.30
C GLY A 42 1.20 -9.03 5.59
N ILE A 43 1.20 -8.66 6.88
CA ILE A 43 1.41 -7.29 7.32
C ILE A 43 2.80 -6.81 6.89
N ALA A 44 3.84 -7.60 7.14
CA ALA A 44 5.21 -7.26 6.76
C ALA A 44 5.36 -7.08 5.24
N ALA A 45 4.78 -7.97 4.43
CA ALA A 45 4.81 -7.87 2.98
C ALA A 45 4.12 -6.58 2.50
N LEU A 46 2.95 -6.26 3.05
CA LEU A 46 2.24 -5.02 2.74
C LEU A 46 3.06 -3.78 3.13
N SER A 47 3.66 -3.78 4.32
CA SER A 47 4.53 -2.69 4.78
C SER A 47 5.76 -2.53 3.89
N LEU A 48 6.43 -3.62 3.50
CA LEU A 48 7.58 -3.58 2.59
C LEU A 48 7.18 -3.08 1.19
N MET A 49 6.03 -3.51 0.68
CA MET A 49 5.48 -3.04 -0.59
C MET A 49 5.25 -1.52 -0.54
N LEU A 50 4.69 -1.00 0.55
CA LEU A 50 4.50 0.45 0.75
C LEU A 50 5.81 1.20 0.94
N LEU A 51 6.85 0.59 1.54
CA LEU A 51 8.17 1.22 1.67
C LEU A 51 8.95 1.28 0.34
N THR A 52 8.62 0.41 -0.62
CA THR A 52 9.33 0.29 -1.90
C THR A 52 9.51 1.62 -2.65
N PRO A 53 8.47 2.44 -2.89
CA PRO A 53 8.65 3.73 -3.59
C PRO A 53 9.51 4.72 -2.80
N VAL A 54 9.47 4.70 -1.46
CA VAL A 54 10.30 5.59 -0.63
C VAL A 54 11.77 5.20 -0.72
N VAL A 55 12.06 3.90 -0.62
CA VAL A 55 13.42 3.38 -0.80
C VAL A 55 13.91 3.62 -2.23
N GLY A 56 13.05 3.40 -3.23
CA GLY A 56 13.36 3.67 -4.64
C GLY A 56 13.72 5.15 -4.88
N ALA A 57 12.92 6.08 -4.35
CA ALA A 57 13.18 7.51 -4.44
C ALA A 57 14.47 7.92 -3.71
N TRP A 58 14.72 7.39 -2.50
CA TRP A 58 15.91 7.73 -1.73
C TRP A 58 17.22 7.24 -2.40
N ARG A 59 17.16 6.15 -3.16
CA ARG A 59 18.32 5.63 -3.90
C ARG A 59 18.72 6.46 -5.13
N LYS A 60 17.97 7.51 -5.48
CA LYS A 60 18.32 8.42 -6.58
C LYS A 60 19.47 9.37 -6.20
N GLU A 61 20.19 9.85 -7.21
CA GLU A 61 21.22 10.89 -7.06
C GLU A 61 20.65 12.17 -6.42
N ALA A 62 21.44 12.83 -5.58
CA ALA A 62 21.00 14.06 -4.93
C ALA A 62 20.74 15.18 -5.95
N GLY A 63 19.57 15.81 -5.85
CA GLY A 63 19.16 16.91 -6.73
C GLY A 63 17.64 17.04 -6.82
N PRO A 64 17.13 18.01 -7.60
CA PRO A 64 15.70 18.31 -7.70
C PRO A 64 14.85 17.09 -8.11
N GLY A 65 15.40 16.20 -8.92
CA GLY A 65 14.74 14.96 -9.34
C GLY A 65 14.49 13.98 -8.20
N ARG A 66 15.45 13.84 -7.28
CA ARG A 66 15.27 13.02 -6.07
C ARG A 66 14.24 13.64 -5.14
N ASP A 67 14.29 14.94 -4.93
CA ASP A 67 13.37 15.62 -4.03
C ASP A 67 11.92 15.51 -4.52
N LEU A 68 11.71 15.67 -5.84
CA LEU A 68 10.42 15.42 -6.47
C LEU A 68 9.98 13.95 -6.34
N ALA A 69 10.88 13.00 -6.59
CA ALA A 69 10.56 11.58 -6.46
C ALA A 69 10.21 11.20 -5.01
N ILE A 70 10.90 11.76 -4.02
CA ILE A 70 10.59 11.56 -2.60
C ILE A 70 9.22 12.16 -2.28
N ALA A 71 8.91 13.37 -2.74
CA ALA A 71 7.60 13.98 -2.54
C ALA A 71 6.46 13.12 -3.12
N LEU A 72 6.63 12.63 -4.35
CA LEU A 72 5.67 11.73 -5.00
C LEU A 72 5.54 10.38 -4.27
N ALA A 73 6.67 9.80 -3.83
CA ALA A 73 6.66 8.57 -3.04
C ALA A 73 5.93 8.74 -1.72
N LEU A 74 6.21 9.81 -0.98
CA LEU A 74 5.54 10.11 0.28
C LEU A 74 4.04 10.35 0.09
N LEU A 75 3.66 11.11 -0.94
CA LEU A 75 2.24 11.35 -1.26
C LEU A 75 1.51 10.04 -1.62
N LEU A 76 2.13 9.20 -2.44
CA LEU A 76 1.59 7.89 -2.82
C LEU A 76 1.41 7.01 -1.59
N VAL A 77 2.46 6.86 -0.78
CA VAL A 77 2.44 5.99 0.39
C VAL A 77 1.48 6.50 1.45
N SER A 78 1.47 7.80 1.76
CA SER A 78 0.53 8.35 2.74
C SER A 78 -0.91 8.16 2.28
N SER A 79 -1.19 8.35 1.00
CA SER A 79 -2.52 8.12 0.43
C SER A 79 -2.96 6.67 0.61
N TYR A 80 -2.09 5.70 0.27
CA TYR A 80 -2.38 4.28 0.42
C TYR A 80 -2.44 3.81 1.88
N VAL A 81 -1.62 4.36 2.77
CA VAL A 81 -1.68 4.06 4.21
C VAL A 81 -3.00 4.55 4.80
N ILE A 82 -3.38 5.81 4.54
CA ILE A 82 -4.60 6.40 5.09
C ILE A 82 -5.82 5.68 4.52
N THR A 83 -6.00 5.70 3.20
CA THR A 83 -7.19 5.13 2.56
C THR A 83 -7.24 3.60 2.65
N GLY A 84 -6.09 2.93 2.65
CA GLY A 84 -5.98 1.49 2.87
C GLY A 84 -6.34 1.09 4.30
N SER A 85 -6.11 1.94 5.30
CA SER A 85 -6.58 1.71 6.67
C SER A 85 -8.10 1.71 6.80
N PHE A 86 -8.82 2.33 5.85
CA PHE A 86 -10.28 2.31 5.75
C PHE A 86 -10.81 1.31 4.72
N GLY A 87 -9.95 0.48 4.13
CA GLY A 87 -10.35 -0.53 3.14
C GLY A 87 -10.83 0.05 1.80
N ILE A 88 -10.44 1.29 1.48
CA ILE A 88 -10.90 1.98 0.27
C ILE A 88 -10.02 1.64 -0.94
N MET A 89 -8.69 1.65 -0.78
CA MET A 89 -7.76 1.52 -1.90
C MET A 89 -7.31 0.09 -2.23
N PHE A 90 -6.98 -0.73 -1.24
CA PHE A 90 -6.43 -2.07 -1.47
C PHE A 90 -7.49 -3.06 -1.98
N ASN A 91 -7.06 -4.02 -2.81
CA ASN A 91 -7.90 -5.09 -3.35
C ASN A 91 -9.00 -4.57 -4.29
N GLN A 92 -8.77 -3.38 -4.85
CA GLN A 92 -9.59 -2.77 -5.90
C GLN A 92 -8.94 -3.01 -7.25
N LYS A 93 -9.68 -3.64 -8.18
CA LYS A 93 -9.16 -4.10 -9.48
C LYS A 93 -8.45 -3.01 -10.31
N ALA A 94 -8.80 -1.75 -10.12
CA ALA A 94 -8.21 -0.63 -10.84
C ALA A 94 -7.05 0.05 -10.10
N LEU A 95 -7.05 0.05 -8.77
CA LEU A 95 -6.10 0.85 -7.98
C LEU A 95 -4.78 0.11 -7.76
N ASP A 96 -4.83 -1.21 -7.56
CA ASP A 96 -3.61 -2.01 -7.35
C ASP A 96 -2.64 -1.92 -8.55
N PRO A 97 -3.09 -1.99 -9.83
CA PRO A 97 -2.21 -1.76 -10.98
C PRO A 97 -1.66 -0.33 -11.07
N ILE A 98 -2.45 0.68 -10.69
CA ILE A 98 -2.01 2.09 -10.69
C ILE A 98 -0.89 2.27 -9.67
N PHE A 99 -1.04 1.70 -8.47
CA PHE A 99 0.03 1.69 -7.46
C PHE A 99 1.30 1.07 -8.01
N ALA A 100 1.21 -0.15 -8.56
CA ALA A 100 2.37 -0.86 -9.08
C ALA A 100 3.08 -0.06 -10.18
N TYR A 101 2.31 0.57 -11.08
CA TYR A 101 2.84 1.43 -12.14
C TYR A 101 3.57 2.66 -11.57
N LEU A 102 2.98 3.37 -10.61
CA LEU A 102 3.61 4.54 -10.00
C LEU A 102 4.88 4.17 -9.21
N VAL A 103 4.86 3.06 -8.49
CA VAL A 103 6.07 2.53 -7.83
C VAL A 103 7.15 2.22 -8.85
N ALA A 104 6.80 1.56 -9.96
CA ALA A 104 7.74 1.27 -11.04
C ALA A 104 8.33 2.55 -11.64
N LEU A 105 7.52 3.58 -11.91
CA LEU A 105 8.00 4.88 -12.40
C LEU A 105 8.96 5.57 -11.42
N ILE A 106 8.67 5.52 -10.11
CA ILE A 106 9.58 6.08 -9.10
C ILE A 106 10.91 5.31 -9.11
N CYS A 107 10.87 3.99 -9.29
CA CYS A 107 12.04 3.12 -9.17
C CYS A 107 12.87 2.96 -10.46
N VAL A 108 12.30 3.21 -11.64
CA VAL A 108 12.94 2.89 -12.93
C VAL A 108 14.19 3.73 -13.20
N ASP A 109 14.18 4.99 -12.76
CA ASP A 109 15.28 5.93 -12.98
C ASP A 109 16.08 6.13 -11.69
N ARG A 110 17.41 6.12 -11.78
CA ARG A 110 18.31 6.39 -10.64
C ARG A 110 19.05 7.73 -10.75
N GLY A 111 18.98 8.40 -11.89
CA GLY A 111 19.69 9.64 -12.18
C GLY A 111 18.76 10.85 -12.34
N SER A 112 19.33 11.96 -12.82
CA SER A 112 18.63 13.22 -13.07
C SER A 112 17.44 13.02 -14.00
N THR A 113 16.25 12.86 -13.42
CA THR A 113 14.99 12.94 -14.12
C THR A 113 14.98 14.23 -14.94
N CYS A 114 15.05 14.13 -16.27
CA CYS A 114 14.95 15.26 -17.21
C CYS A 114 13.60 16.01 -17.13
N PHE A 115 12.75 15.68 -16.15
CA PHE A 115 11.42 16.23 -15.93
C PHE A 115 11.42 17.68 -15.40
N ALA A 116 12.58 18.26 -15.09
CA ALA A 116 12.72 19.69 -14.83
C ALA A 116 13.92 20.23 -15.61
N PRO A 117 13.74 20.93 -16.75
CA PRO A 117 14.80 21.81 -17.21
C PRO A 117 15.04 22.84 -16.11
N VAL A 118 16.23 22.80 -15.50
CA VAL A 118 16.66 23.88 -14.63
C VAL A 118 16.72 25.12 -15.52
N VAL A 119 15.72 26.00 -15.41
CA VAL A 119 15.84 27.34 -15.96
C VAL A 119 16.97 28.01 -15.20
N ARG A 120 18.16 28.02 -15.80
CA ARG A 120 19.29 28.79 -15.29
C ARG A 120 19.00 30.25 -15.59
N SER A 121 18.65 31.00 -14.55
CA SER A 121 18.66 32.46 -14.51
C SER A 121 20.09 32.98 -14.46
#